data_AF-A0A8C7FYZ9-F1
#
_entry.id   AF-A0A8C7FYZ9-F1
#
_cell.length_a   1.000
_cell.length_b   1.000
_cell.length_c   1.000
_cell.angle_alpha   90.00
_cell.angle_beta   90.00
_cell.angle_gamma   90.00
#
_symmetry.space_group_name_H-M   'P 1'
#
loop_
_entity.id
_entity.type
_entity.pdbx_description
1 polymer ?
#
loop_
_entity_poly.entity_id
_entity_poly.type
_entity_poly.pdbx_seq_one_letter_code
_entity_poly.pdbx_strand_id
1 'polypeptide(L)'
;MTLLKYNSFSIDYADRQHLALFFFVYTALRMVLEGRFNRQQMSYFQYLLFSFYSVLKWMEKLLVLLFLIYGCYAEHQDLSGKKFIIPVETSNSFVKLSGNISKPVTAMTMCQRFFTEEHRDQSLFSLATPSDPKDINLCMQSKGGYKLNIRGNSVTISGLPENRNAWISFCGTWDSKTGLTQMWANGRRSASKILKPNGPINGKPSIILGQNQGSYGGSFVASQSFVGDVTDVHFWDSVISPCQIKLYMQGKNFTPGNILNWKALEFTTGGGVFKEISDYNC
;
A
#
# COMPACT_ATOMS: atom_id res chain seq x y z
N MET A 1 8.53 -19.52 30.43
CA MET A 1 9.51 -18.99 31.40
C MET A 1 10.88 -18.91 30.72
N THR A 2 11.15 -17.82 30.00
CA THR A 2 12.53 -17.42 29.64
C THR A 2 12.55 -15.91 29.46
N LEU A 3 13.13 -15.24 30.45
CA LEU A 3 13.55 -13.84 30.43
C LEU A 3 14.73 -13.68 29.46
N LEU A 4 14.70 -12.67 28.61
CA LEU A 4 15.92 -12.04 28.10
C LEU A 4 15.94 -10.58 28.54
N LYS A 5 17.04 -10.27 29.24
CA LYS A 5 17.37 -9.05 29.96
C LYS A 5 17.38 -7.84 29.03
N TYR A 6 16.59 -6.82 29.35
CA TYR A 6 16.89 -5.47 28.92
C TYR A 6 18.00 -4.92 29.83
N ASN A 7 19.16 -4.69 29.21
CA ASN A 7 20.32 -4.07 29.84
C ASN A 7 19.97 -2.67 30.35
N SER A 8 20.29 -2.49 31.62
CA SER A 8 20.28 -1.30 32.45
C SER A 8 21.29 -0.22 32.02
N PHE A 9 21.38 0.12 30.72
CA PHE A 9 22.45 1.00 30.22
C PHE A 9 22.01 2.41 29.79
N SER A 10 20.75 2.81 30.01
CA SER A 10 20.27 4.12 29.52
C SER A 10 19.76 5.10 30.60
N ILE A 11 19.72 4.71 31.87
CA ILE A 11 19.21 5.61 32.93
C ILE A 11 20.35 6.39 33.60
N ASP A 12 21.57 5.85 33.65
CA ASP A 12 22.67 6.48 34.39
C ASP A 12 23.32 7.68 33.64
N TYR A 13 23.13 7.80 32.32
CA TYR A 13 23.73 8.91 31.56
C TYR A 13 22.85 10.18 31.57
N ALA A 14 21.53 10.03 31.50
CA ALA A 14 20.58 11.14 31.57
C ALA A 14 20.52 11.75 32.97
N ASP A 15 20.59 10.91 34.02
CA ASP A 15 20.59 11.37 35.41
C ASP A 15 21.85 12.16 35.76
N ARG A 16 23.03 11.75 35.24
CA ARG A 16 24.28 12.49 35.41
C ARG A 16 24.28 13.87 34.77
N GLN A 17 23.61 14.06 33.63
CA GLN A 17 23.55 15.39 32.98
C GLN A 17 22.60 16.35 33.70
N HIS A 18 21.47 15.86 34.20
CA HIS A 18 20.58 16.68 35.02
C HIS A 18 21.20 17.02 36.38
N LEU A 19 21.92 16.08 37.00
CA LEU A 19 22.69 16.34 38.22
C LEU A 19 23.81 17.37 38.00
N ALA A 20 24.49 17.34 36.86
CA ALA A 20 25.53 18.32 36.53
C ALA A 20 24.97 19.75 36.37
N LEU A 21 23.83 19.91 35.69
CA LEU A 21 23.13 21.19 35.57
C LEU A 21 22.59 21.68 36.91
N PHE A 22 22.03 20.79 37.73
CA PHE A 22 21.57 21.14 39.07
C PHE A 22 22.74 21.58 39.96
N PHE A 23 23.87 20.86 39.93
CA PHE A 23 25.07 21.25 40.65
C PHE A 23 25.62 22.60 40.18
N PHE A 24 25.62 22.88 38.87
CA PHE A 24 26.09 24.15 38.30
C PHE A 24 25.19 25.32 38.67
N VAL A 25 23.87 25.15 38.57
CA VAL A 25 22.90 26.19 38.95
C VAL A 25 22.93 26.41 40.46
N TYR A 26 23.04 25.34 41.27
CA TYR A 26 23.13 25.42 42.72
C TYR A 26 24.42 26.10 43.18
N THR A 27 25.59 25.75 42.61
CA THR A 27 26.85 26.43 42.95
C THR A 27 26.86 27.88 42.51
N ALA A 28 26.30 28.22 41.34
CA ALA A 28 26.13 29.61 40.91
C ALA A 28 25.21 30.41 41.86
N LEU A 29 24.07 29.83 42.26
CA LEU A 29 23.12 30.48 43.19
C LEU A 29 23.75 30.68 44.57
N ARG A 30 24.48 29.67 45.07
CA ARG A 30 25.18 29.74 46.37
C ARG A 30 26.30 30.79 46.36
N MET A 31 27.05 30.89 45.27
CA MET A 31 28.10 31.92 45.11
C MET A 31 27.52 33.34 45.01
N VAL A 32 26.34 33.52 44.41
CA VAL A 32 25.61 34.81 44.40
C VAL A 32 25.14 35.18 45.80
N LEU A 33 24.60 34.23 46.57
CA LEU A 33 24.10 34.46 47.92
C LEU A 33 25.22 34.76 48.94
N GLU A 34 26.41 34.21 48.76
CA GLU A 34 27.58 34.45 49.63
C GLU A 34 28.33 35.77 49.31
N GLY A 35 27.86 36.58 48.35
CA GLY A 35 28.39 37.92 48.07
C GLY A 35 29.80 37.98 47.47
N ARG A 36 30.33 36.85 46.98
CA ARG A 36 31.69 36.70 46.43
C ARG A 36 31.76 36.78 44.91
N PHE A 37 30.90 37.55 44.26
CA PHE A 37 30.83 37.59 42.80
C PHE A 37 31.65 38.76 42.21
N ASN A 38 32.75 38.45 41.52
CA ASN A 38 33.53 39.46 40.78
C ASN A 38 33.03 39.57 39.32
N ARG A 39 33.16 40.76 38.70
CA ARG A 39 32.60 41.10 37.36
C ARG A 39 33.02 40.11 36.27
N GLN A 40 34.22 39.55 36.36
CA GLN A 40 34.74 38.57 35.41
C GLN A 40 34.02 37.22 35.50
N GLN A 41 33.62 36.76 36.69
CA GLN A 41 32.86 35.52 36.87
C GLN A 41 31.42 35.63 36.35
N MET A 42 30.79 36.82 36.43
CA MET A 42 29.50 37.07 35.79
C MET A 42 29.56 36.89 34.27
N SER A 43 30.60 37.44 33.63
CA SER A 43 30.77 37.29 32.18
C SER A 43 30.92 35.83 31.79
N TYR A 44 31.76 35.05 32.49
CA TYR A 44 31.92 33.61 32.21
C TYR A 44 30.60 32.83 32.36
N PHE A 45 29.81 33.12 33.39
CA PHE A 45 28.53 32.46 33.58
C PHE A 45 27.54 32.79 32.46
N GLN A 46 27.50 34.05 32.02
CA GLN A 46 26.67 34.49 30.90
C GLN A 46 27.10 33.83 29.57
N TYR A 47 28.40 33.65 29.33
CA TYR A 47 28.92 32.91 28.17
C TYR A 47 28.52 31.43 28.19
N LEU A 48 28.63 30.77 29.34
CA LEU A 48 28.24 29.36 29.48
C LEU A 48 26.73 29.16 29.29
N LEU A 49 25.89 30.05 29.83
CA LEU A 49 24.45 30.03 29.60
C LEU A 49 24.11 30.25 28.12
N PHE A 50 24.77 31.20 27.46
CA PHE A 50 24.54 31.47 26.04
C PHE A 50 24.99 30.30 25.16
N SER A 51 26.12 29.68 25.48
CA SER A 51 26.63 28.47 24.83
C SER A 51 25.67 27.29 25.01
N PHE A 52 25.21 27.04 26.24
CA PHE A 52 24.26 25.96 26.54
C PHE A 52 22.93 26.16 25.83
N TYR A 53 22.38 27.39 25.85
CA TYR A 53 21.16 27.73 25.11
C TYR A 53 21.33 27.54 23.60
N SER A 54 22.49 27.90 23.05
CA SER A 54 22.82 27.65 21.64
C SER A 54 22.80 26.14 21.34
N VAL A 55 23.49 25.33 22.14
CA VAL A 55 23.54 23.85 21.98
C VAL A 55 22.14 23.24 22.08
N LEU A 56 21.32 23.67 23.06
CA LEU A 56 19.94 23.21 23.22
C LEU A 56 19.10 23.51 21.96
N LYS A 57 19.24 24.72 21.40
CA LYS A 57 18.55 25.13 20.16
C LYS A 57 19.02 24.34 18.93
N TRP A 58 20.29 23.93 18.89
CA TRP A 58 20.81 23.03 17.85
C TRP A 58 20.24 21.60 18.00
N MET A 59 20.11 21.11 19.23
CA MET A 59 19.51 19.80 19.51
C MET A 59 18.02 19.76 19.16
N GLU A 60 17.25 20.81 19.46
CA GLU A 60 15.85 20.91 19.03
C GLU A 60 15.73 20.85 17.50
N LYS A 61 16.56 21.60 16.76
CA LYS A 61 16.59 21.55 15.29
C LYS A 61 16.98 20.17 14.75
N LEU A 62 17.95 19.51 15.40
CA LEU A 62 18.37 18.16 15.03
C LEU A 62 17.24 17.14 15.27
N LEU A 63 16.52 17.26 16.39
CA LEU A 63 15.36 16.43 16.70
C LEU A 63 14.24 16.65 15.67
N VAL A 64 13.93 17.90 15.31
CA VAL A 64 12.96 18.19 14.24
C VAL A 64 13.41 17.57 12.90
N LEU A 65 14.70 17.70 12.55
CA LEU A 65 15.24 17.10 11.33
C LEU A 65 15.11 15.57 11.37
N LEU A 66 15.47 14.92 12.48
CA LEU A 66 15.34 13.47 12.65
C LEU A 66 13.87 13.02 12.57
N PHE A 67 12.92 13.78 13.13
CA PHE A 67 11.48 13.51 12.99
C PHE A 67 11.01 13.62 11.53
N LEU A 68 11.51 14.59 10.76
CA LEU A 68 11.20 14.73 9.33
C LEU A 68 11.79 13.58 8.49
N ILE A 69 12.97 13.07 8.87
CA ILE A 69 13.62 11.95 8.18
C ILE A 69 12.91 10.62 8.52
N TYR A 70 12.50 10.43 9.78
CA TYR A 70 11.79 9.22 10.22
C TYR A 70 10.35 9.14 9.70
N GLY A 71 9.68 10.28 9.50
CA GLY A 71 8.29 10.34 9.05
C GLY A 71 8.06 10.10 7.54
N CYS A 72 9.11 9.92 6.75
CA CYS A 72 9.00 9.86 5.27
C CYS A 72 9.06 8.44 4.68
N TYR A 73 9.16 7.40 5.50
CA TYR A 73 9.13 6.03 4.99
C TYR A 73 7.69 5.52 4.91
N ALA A 74 7.13 5.52 3.69
CA ALA A 74 5.99 4.66 3.38
C ALA A 74 6.45 3.20 3.51
N GLU A 75 6.17 2.59 4.65
CA GLU A 75 6.58 1.21 4.93
C GLU A 75 5.64 0.25 4.18
N HIS A 76 6.22 -0.69 3.42
CA HIS A 76 5.45 -1.73 2.75
C HIS A 76 4.85 -2.67 3.81
N GLN A 77 3.54 -2.93 3.75
CA GLN A 77 2.88 -3.84 4.68
C GLN A 77 2.79 -5.25 4.11
N ASP A 78 3.12 -6.25 4.96
CA ASP A 78 2.77 -7.64 4.68
C ASP A 78 1.30 -7.92 5.02
N LEU A 79 0.52 -8.19 3.98
CA LEU A 79 -0.90 -8.52 4.06
C LEU A 79 -1.17 -10.03 3.90
N SER A 80 -0.13 -10.88 3.97
CA SER A 80 -0.29 -12.33 3.98
C SER A 80 -1.32 -12.76 5.04
N GLY A 81 -2.31 -13.55 4.62
CA GLY A 81 -3.39 -14.01 5.50
C GLY A 81 -4.39 -12.93 5.92
N LYS A 82 -4.36 -11.73 5.31
CA LYS A 82 -5.33 -10.65 5.55
C LYS A 82 -6.17 -10.37 4.30
N LYS A 83 -7.33 -9.74 4.49
CA LYS A 83 -8.24 -9.29 3.42
C LYS A 83 -8.65 -7.83 3.66
N PHE A 84 -8.99 -7.14 2.57
CA PHE A 84 -9.81 -5.94 2.65
C PHE A 84 -11.28 -6.31 2.50
N ILE A 85 -12.14 -5.62 3.25
CA ILE A 85 -13.59 -5.79 3.26
C ILE A 85 -14.21 -4.45 2.86
N ILE A 86 -15.07 -4.48 1.84
CA ILE A 86 -15.88 -3.35 1.39
C ILE A 86 -17.34 -3.77 1.52
N PRO A 87 -17.99 -3.47 2.67
CA PRO A 87 -19.23 -4.16 3.04
C PRO A 87 -20.49 -3.55 2.42
N VAL A 88 -20.40 -2.35 1.82
CA VAL A 88 -21.58 -1.61 1.35
C VAL A 88 -21.30 -0.97 0.01
N GLU A 89 -22.32 -0.98 -0.86
CA GLU A 89 -22.31 -0.24 -2.12
C GLU A 89 -22.14 1.26 -1.85
N THR A 90 -21.02 1.82 -2.29
CA THR A 90 -20.72 3.24 -2.12
C THR A 90 -19.93 3.77 -3.32
N SER A 91 -19.87 5.09 -3.49
CA SER A 91 -18.98 5.75 -4.44
C SER A 91 -17.72 6.34 -3.77
N ASN A 92 -17.43 5.97 -2.51
CA ASN A 92 -16.33 6.55 -1.75
C ASN A 92 -15.49 5.53 -0.96
N SER A 93 -15.87 4.24 -0.91
CA SER A 93 -15.07 3.19 -0.27
C SER A 93 -14.13 2.56 -1.28
N PHE A 94 -12.82 2.72 -1.09
CA PHE A 94 -11.81 2.24 -2.03
C PHE A 94 -10.47 1.97 -1.35
N VAL A 95 -9.67 1.11 -1.98
CA VAL A 95 -8.25 0.93 -1.65
C VAL A 95 -7.42 1.42 -2.82
N LYS A 96 -6.61 2.45 -2.59
CA LYS A 96 -5.66 2.96 -3.57
C LYS A 96 -4.33 2.27 -3.37
N LEU A 97 -3.83 1.60 -4.40
CA LEU A 97 -2.59 0.84 -4.37
C LEU A 97 -1.45 1.63 -5.01
N SER A 98 -0.29 1.63 -4.35
CA SER A 98 0.96 2.15 -4.89
C SER A 98 1.72 0.98 -5.53
N GLY A 99 1.85 1.00 -6.87
CA GLY A 99 2.61 0.01 -7.62
C GLY A 99 3.91 0.58 -8.18
N ASN A 100 4.94 -0.26 -8.30
CA ASN A 100 6.24 0.14 -8.83
C ASN A 100 6.26 0.18 -10.37
N ILE A 101 5.45 1.05 -10.98
CA ILE A 101 5.40 1.23 -12.44
C ILE A 101 6.25 2.44 -12.83
N SER A 102 7.47 2.17 -13.29
CA SER A 102 8.39 3.18 -13.83
C SER A 102 8.49 3.18 -15.36
N LYS A 103 7.88 2.19 -16.03
CA LYS A 103 7.94 1.98 -17.49
C LYS A 103 6.54 1.73 -18.04
N PRO A 104 6.30 2.00 -19.34
CA PRO A 104 5.05 1.63 -19.98
C PRO A 104 4.75 0.13 -19.85
N VAL A 105 3.50 -0.22 -19.58
CA VAL A 105 3.06 -1.60 -19.43
C VAL A 105 2.81 -2.19 -20.81
N THR A 106 3.72 -3.04 -21.28
CA THR A 106 3.64 -3.73 -22.58
C THR A 106 3.04 -5.13 -22.48
N ALA A 107 2.98 -5.69 -21.28
CA ALA A 107 2.33 -6.95 -20.98
C ALA A 107 1.87 -6.90 -19.52
N MET A 108 0.88 -7.70 -19.18
CA MET A 108 0.44 -7.79 -17.79
C MET A 108 -0.10 -9.15 -17.42
N THR A 109 0.06 -9.46 -16.14
CA THR A 109 -0.77 -10.42 -15.42
C THR A 109 -1.31 -9.71 -14.18
N MET A 110 -2.61 -9.77 -13.94
CA MET A 110 -3.22 -9.33 -12.69
C MET A 110 -3.92 -10.53 -12.08
N CYS A 111 -3.59 -10.84 -10.84
CA CYS A 111 -4.25 -11.87 -10.07
C CYS A 111 -4.80 -11.30 -8.76
N GLN A 112 -6.00 -11.72 -8.38
CA GLN A 112 -6.57 -11.43 -7.05
C GLN A 112 -7.52 -12.54 -6.61
N ARG A 113 -7.83 -12.57 -5.32
CA ARG A 113 -8.90 -13.39 -4.77
C ARG A 113 -10.00 -12.48 -4.28
N PHE A 114 -11.23 -12.84 -4.57
CA PHE A 114 -12.36 -12.08 -4.09
C PHE A 114 -13.52 -12.97 -3.68
N PHE A 115 -14.35 -12.46 -2.79
CA PHE A 115 -15.60 -13.05 -2.34
C PHE A 115 -16.69 -12.00 -2.49
N THR A 116 -17.81 -12.35 -3.12
CA THR A 116 -18.95 -11.44 -3.27
C THR A 116 -20.25 -12.21 -3.47
N GLU A 117 -21.36 -11.60 -3.06
CA GLU A 117 -22.73 -12.10 -3.27
C GLU A 117 -23.49 -11.34 -4.36
N GLU A 118 -22.86 -10.33 -4.96
CA GLU A 118 -23.55 -9.26 -5.68
C GLU A 118 -23.82 -9.59 -7.15
N HIS A 119 -25.09 -9.57 -7.57
CA HIS A 119 -25.50 -9.96 -8.92
C HIS A 119 -25.37 -8.87 -10.00
N ARG A 120 -24.84 -7.70 -9.65
CA ARG A 120 -24.70 -6.54 -10.54
C ARG A 120 -23.31 -6.48 -11.20
N ASP A 121 -23.15 -5.55 -12.13
CA ASP A 121 -21.83 -5.21 -12.67
C ASP A 121 -20.96 -4.61 -11.56
N GLN A 122 -19.76 -5.15 -11.37
CA GLN A 122 -18.84 -4.66 -10.33
C GLN A 122 -17.40 -4.65 -10.83
N SER A 123 -16.65 -3.59 -10.51
CA SER A 123 -15.22 -3.51 -10.81
C SER A 123 -14.40 -4.22 -9.73
N LEU A 124 -13.70 -5.26 -10.17
CA LEU A 124 -12.82 -6.08 -9.36
C LEU A 124 -11.44 -5.43 -9.17
N PHE A 125 -10.93 -4.79 -10.23
CA PHE A 125 -9.64 -4.11 -10.27
C PHE A 125 -9.69 -2.99 -11.31
N SER A 126 -9.29 -1.78 -10.94
CA SER A 126 -9.26 -0.61 -11.80
C SER A 126 -7.86 0.01 -11.83
N LEU A 127 -7.31 0.21 -13.01
CA LEU A 127 -6.09 0.98 -13.27
C LEU A 127 -6.40 1.98 -14.37
N ALA A 128 -6.29 3.27 -14.03
CA ALA A 128 -6.35 4.35 -15.00
C ALA A 128 -4.97 5.00 -15.16
N THR A 129 -4.74 5.58 -16.33
CA THR A 129 -3.71 6.61 -16.50
C THR A 129 -4.40 7.93 -16.89
N PRO A 130 -3.65 9.05 -16.99
CA PRO A 130 -4.22 10.28 -17.52
C PRO A 130 -4.77 10.15 -18.94
N SER A 131 -4.38 9.11 -19.69
CA SER A 131 -4.85 8.87 -21.05
C SER A 131 -6.22 8.21 -21.12
N ASP A 132 -6.51 7.23 -20.25
CA ASP A 132 -7.80 6.52 -20.25
C ASP A 132 -8.17 6.05 -18.83
N PRO A 133 -9.39 6.34 -18.34
CA PRO A 133 -9.88 5.82 -17.06
C PRO A 133 -10.03 4.29 -17.03
N LYS A 134 -10.06 3.63 -18.20
CA LYS A 134 -10.21 2.18 -18.38
C LYS A 134 -8.99 1.59 -19.08
N ASP A 135 -7.79 2.05 -18.72
CA ASP A 135 -6.54 1.47 -19.23
C ASP A 135 -6.40 -0.01 -18.87
N ILE A 136 -6.74 -0.39 -17.63
CA ILE A 136 -7.07 -1.76 -17.26
C ILE A 136 -8.27 -1.72 -16.33
N ASN A 137 -9.35 -2.40 -16.67
CA ASN A 137 -10.46 -2.58 -15.75
C ASN A 137 -11.03 -3.97 -15.88
N LEU A 138 -11.02 -4.71 -14.77
CA LEU A 138 -11.59 -6.04 -14.66
C LEU A 138 -12.92 -5.95 -13.93
N CYS A 139 -13.96 -6.50 -14.53
CA CYS A 139 -15.30 -6.46 -13.98
C CYS A 139 -15.94 -7.84 -14.00
N MET A 140 -16.73 -8.13 -12.97
CA MET A 140 -17.76 -9.15 -13.03
C MET A 140 -19.00 -8.56 -13.71
N GLN A 141 -19.68 -9.33 -14.56
CA GLN A 141 -20.86 -8.87 -15.28
C GLN A 141 -22.13 -9.45 -14.67
N SER A 142 -23.18 -8.63 -14.62
CA SER A 142 -24.52 -9.01 -14.15
C SER A 142 -25.14 -10.16 -14.92
N LYS A 143 -24.90 -10.20 -16.25
CA LYS A 143 -25.35 -11.29 -17.15
C LYS A 143 -24.41 -12.50 -17.16
N GLY A 144 -23.45 -12.54 -16.25
CA GLY A 144 -22.39 -13.53 -16.20
C GLY A 144 -21.20 -13.20 -17.09
N GLY A 145 -20.06 -13.72 -16.70
CA GLY A 145 -18.76 -13.56 -17.32
C GLY A 145 -17.92 -12.46 -16.70
N TYR A 146 -16.65 -12.48 -17.09
CA TYR A 146 -15.65 -11.49 -16.72
C TYR A 146 -15.34 -10.59 -17.90
N LYS A 147 -15.40 -9.29 -17.70
CA LYS A 147 -15.04 -8.28 -18.70
C LYS A 147 -13.67 -7.70 -18.35
N LEU A 148 -12.76 -7.73 -19.32
CA LEU A 148 -11.49 -7.01 -19.24
C LEU A 148 -11.52 -5.87 -20.24
N ASN A 149 -11.21 -4.68 -19.75
CA ASN A 149 -10.94 -3.51 -20.56
C ASN A 149 -9.44 -3.30 -20.65
N ILE A 150 -8.94 -2.98 -21.84
CA ILE A 150 -7.60 -2.51 -22.09
C ILE A 150 -7.67 -1.28 -22.99
N ARG A 151 -7.14 -0.14 -22.52
CA ARG A 151 -7.13 1.14 -23.26
C ARG A 151 -8.50 1.42 -23.91
N GLY A 152 -9.56 1.34 -23.09
CA GLY A 152 -10.95 1.61 -23.48
C GLY A 152 -11.65 0.52 -24.32
N ASN A 153 -10.92 -0.47 -24.85
CA ASN A 153 -11.50 -1.60 -25.58
C ASN A 153 -11.79 -2.76 -24.64
N SER A 154 -12.76 -3.62 -24.93
CA SER A 154 -13.11 -4.69 -24.01
C SER A 154 -13.35 -6.04 -24.67
N VAL A 155 -13.15 -7.09 -23.88
CA VAL A 155 -13.60 -8.45 -24.18
C VAL A 155 -14.32 -9.02 -22.96
N THR A 156 -15.44 -9.68 -23.19
CA THR A 156 -16.15 -10.43 -22.14
C THR A 156 -15.95 -11.92 -22.37
N ILE A 157 -15.59 -12.63 -21.30
CA ILE A 157 -15.37 -14.07 -21.28
C ILE A 157 -16.40 -14.70 -20.36
N SER A 158 -17.27 -15.53 -20.93
CA SER A 158 -18.30 -16.29 -20.20
C SER A 158 -17.87 -17.75 -19.99
N GLY A 159 -18.54 -18.45 -19.08
CA GLY A 159 -18.34 -19.89 -18.83
C GLY A 159 -17.16 -20.23 -17.90
N LEU A 160 -16.50 -19.21 -17.35
CA LEU A 160 -15.60 -19.39 -16.21
C LEU A 160 -16.41 -19.56 -14.91
N PRO A 161 -15.84 -20.19 -13.86
CA PRO A 161 -16.51 -20.28 -12.56
C PRO A 161 -16.83 -18.89 -11.99
N GLU A 162 -18.07 -18.70 -11.56
CA GLU A 162 -18.62 -17.44 -11.04
C GLU A 162 -19.41 -17.67 -9.74
N ASN A 163 -19.04 -18.70 -8.98
CA ASN A 163 -19.76 -19.10 -7.77
C ASN A 163 -19.74 -17.96 -6.74
N ARG A 164 -20.85 -17.21 -6.67
CA ARG A 164 -21.10 -16.21 -5.62
C ARG A 164 -21.18 -16.90 -4.27
N ASN A 165 -20.91 -16.17 -3.20
CA ASN A 165 -20.79 -16.74 -1.85
C ASN A 165 -19.70 -17.81 -1.72
N ALA A 166 -18.68 -17.76 -2.59
CA ALA A 166 -17.48 -18.55 -2.49
C ALA A 166 -16.27 -17.72 -2.92
N TRP A 167 -15.10 -18.07 -2.39
CA TRP A 167 -13.86 -17.45 -2.84
C TRP A 167 -13.57 -17.79 -4.30
N ILE A 168 -13.27 -16.76 -5.08
CA ILE A 168 -12.83 -16.87 -6.47
C ILE A 168 -11.40 -16.37 -6.57
N SER A 169 -10.49 -17.29 -6.91
CA SER A 169 -9.14 -16.95 -7.36
C SER A 169 -9.22 -16.61 -8.84
N PHE A 170 -8.86 -15.39 -9.21
CA PHE A 170 -8.93 -14.87 -10.57
C PHE A 170 -7.57 -14.38 -11.05
N CYS A 171 -7.27 -14.62 -12.33
CA CYS A 171 -6.16 -13.98 -13.03
C CYS A 171 -6.60 -13.55 -14.43
N GLY A 172 -6.06 -12.44 -14.93
CA GLY A 172 -6.17 -12.00 -16.32
C GLY A 172 -4.80 -11.64 -16.88
N THR A 173 -4.55 -11.98 -18.14
CA THR A 173 -3.31 -11.63 -18.85
C THR A 173 -3.60 -10.86 -20.12
N TRP A 174 -2.67 -10.00 -20.51
CA TRP A 174 -2.70 -9.31 -21.80
C TRP A 174 -1.26 -9.03 -22.29
N ASP A 175 -1.03 -9.18 -23.58
CA ASP A 175 0.23 -8.82 -24.25
C ASP A 175 -0.03 -7.75 -25.31
N SER A 176 0.66 -6.61 -25.23
CA SER A 176 0.42 -5.48 -26.14
C SER A 176 0.87 -5.73 -27.58
N LYS A 177 1.84 -6.62 -27.80
CA LYS A 177 2.37 -6.90 -29.14
C LYS A 177 1.35 -7.66 -29.98
N THR A 178 0.73 -8.67 -29.39
CA THR A 178 -0.20 -9.58 -30.07
C THR A 178 -1.66 -9.29 -29.75
N GLY A 179 -1.93 -8.61 -28.64
CA GLY A 179 -3.26 -8.49 -28.05
C GLY A 179 -3.75 -9.77 -27.37
N LEU A 180 -2.92 -10.83 -27.30
CA LEU A 180 -3.34 -12.10 -26.71
C LEU A 180 -3.76 -11.92 -25.26
N THR A 181 -4.99 -12.32 -25.00
CA THR A 181 -5.69 -12.12 -23.72
C THR A 181 -6.30 -13.43 -23.29
N GLN A 182 -6.15 -13.75 -22.01
CA GLN A 182 -6.74 -14.94 -21.41
C GLN A 182 -7.13 -14.63 -19.96
N MET A 183 -8.12 -15.34 -19.46
CA MET A 183 -8.57 -15.23 -18.07
C MET A 183 -8.65 -16.61 -17.45
N TRP A 184 -8.48 -16.65 -16.14
CA TRP A 184 -8.54 -17.85 -15.33
C TRP A 184 -9.37 -17.57 -14.08
N ALA A 185 -10.24 -18.50 -13.73
CA ALA A 185 -10.97 -18.47 -12.47
C ALA A 185 -10.99 -19.87 -11.86
N ASN A 186 -10.62 -19.99 -10.58
CA ASN A 186 -10.59 -21.25 -9.82
C ASN A 186 -9.94 -22.42 -10.58
N GLY A 187 -8.77 -22.17 -11.19
CA GLY A 187 -8.00 -23.16 -11.93
C GLY A 187 -8.51 -23.49 -13.34
N ARG A 188 -9.67 -22.97 -13.78
CA ARG A 188 -10.15 -23.08 -15.16
C ARG A 188 -9.65 -21.90 -15.99
N ARG A 189 -9.21 -22.17 -17.21
CA ARG A 189 -8.76 -21.15 -18.17
C ARG A 189 -9.82 -20.91 -19.25
N SER A 190 -9.87 -19.69 -19.77
CA SER A 190 -10.62 -19.37 -20.98
C SER A 190 -9.89 -19.81 -22.25
N ALA A 191 -10.56 -19.75 -23.39
CA ALA A 191 -9.88 -19.64 -24.67
C ALA A 191 -9.16 -18.29 -24.77
N SER A 192 -8.06 -18.24 -25.52
CA SER A 192 -7.38 -16.98 -25.81
C SER A 192 -8.22 -16.11 -26.75
N LYS A 193 -8.17 -14.80 -26.54
CA LYS A 193 -8.81 -13.77 -27.36
C LYS A 193 -7.77 -12.74 -27.79
N ILE A 194 -8.09 -11.92 -28.79
CA ILE A 194 -7.29 -10.76 -29.16
C ILE A 194 -8.00 -9.51 -28.64
N LEU A 195 -7.32 -8.74 -27.81
CA LEU A 195 -7.78 -7.47 -27.27
C LEU A 195 -6.70 -6.42 -27.45
N LYS A 196 -7.03 -5.34 -28.15
CA LYS A 196 -6.25 -4.10 -28.22
C LYS A 196 -4.74 -4.32 -28.43
N PRO A 197 -4.32 -4.98 -29.54
CA PRO A 197 -2.90 -5.11 -29.89
C PRO A 197 -2.27 -3.74 -30.22
N ASN A 198 -0.98 -3.75 -30.50
CA ASN A 198 -0.19 -2.62 -30.98
C ASN A 198 -0.16 -1.43 -30.00
N GLY A 199 0.60 -1.60 -28.92
CA GLY A 199 1.10 -0.48 -28.12
C GLY A 199 0.85 -0.62 -26.62
N PRO A 200 1.71 0.00 -25.81
CA PRO A 200 1.65 -0.12 -24.36
C PRO A 200 0.52 0.72 -23.75
N ILE A 201 0.32 0.50 -22.46
CA ILE A 201 -0.33 1.46 -21.56
C ILE A 201 0.74 2.41 -21.04
N ASN A 202 0.54 3.73 -21.22
CA ASN A 202 1.51 4.76 -20.93
C ASN A 202 1.06 5.65 -19.77
N GLY A 203 2.03 6.23 -19.06
CA GLY A 203 1.77 7.19 -17.99
C GLY A 203 1.77 6.56 -16.61
N LYS A 204 1.78 7.43 -15.58
CA LYS A 204 1.73 6.99 -14.19
C LYS A 204 0.33 6.43 -13.90
N PRO A 205 0.21 5.21 -13.36
CA PRO A 205 -1.08 4.61 -13.07
C PRO A 205 -1.65 5.12 -11.75
N SER A 206 -2.98 5.20 -11.69
CA SER A 206 -3.76 5.20 -10.46
C SER A 206 -4.47 3.86 -10.37
N ILE A 207 -4.13 3.07 -9.35
CA ILE A 207 -4.66 1.71 -9.16
C ILE A 207 -5.61 1.69 -7.97
N ILE A 208 -6.82 1.18 -8.17
CA ILE A 208 -7.91 1.20 -7.22
C ILE A 208 -8.63 -0.15 -7.17
N LEU A 209 -8.87 -0.62 -5.94
CA LEU A 209 -9.82 -1.70 -5.64
C LEU A 209 -11.10 -1.09 -5.08
N GLY A 210 -12.23 -1.76 -5.30
CA GLY A 210 -13.53 -1.36 -4.76
C GLY A 210 -14.35 -0.46 -5.67
N GLN A 211 -13.71 0.24 -6.62
CA GLN A 211 -14.38 1.23 -7.47
C GLN A 211 -13.93 1.14 -8.92
N ASN A 212 -14.89 1.36 -9.82
CA ASN A 212 -14.59 1.63 -11.22
C ASN A 212 -14.21 3.10 -11.40
N GLN A 213 -13.04 3.38 -11.97
CA GLN A 213 -12.64 4.75 -12.28
C GLN A 213 -13.37 5.29 -13.51
N GLY A 214 -14.06 6.42 -13.35
CA GLY A 214 -14.61 7.21 -14.46
C GLY A 214 -13.64 8.28 -14.96
N SER A 215 -12.65 8.63 -14.14
CA SER A 215 -11.55 9.54 -14.44
C SER A 215 -10.27 9.08 -13.75
N TYR A 216 -9.13 9.70 -14.06
CA TYR A 216 -7.86 9.39 -13.41
C TYR A 216 -7.93 9.64 -11.90
N GLY A 217 -7.98 8.57 -11.10
CA GLY A 217 -8.08 8.59 -9.65
C GLY A 217 -9.46 8.87 -9.06
N GLY A 218 -10.55 8.90 -9.85
CA GLY A 218 -11.86 9.30 -9.32
C GLY A 218 -13.06 9.04 -10.24
N SER A 219 -14.10 9.87 -10.06
CA SER A 219 -15.42 9.77 -10.72
C SER A 219 -16.07 8.40 -10.52
N PHE A 220 -16.09 7.93 -9.28
CA PHE A 220 -16.69 6.65 -8.91
C PHE A 220 -18.21 6.71 -8.93
N VAL A 221 -18.82 5.59 -9.31
CA VAL A 221 -20.29 5.43 -9.35
C VAL A 221 -20.64 4.22 -8.51
N ALA A 222 -21.52 4.40 -7.52
CA ALA A 222 -21.87 3.39 -6.53
C ALA A 222 -22.35 2.08 -7.17
N SER A 223 -23.17 2.15 -8.22
CA SER A 223 -23.69 0.97 -8.92
C SER A 223 -22.64 0.10 -9.61
N GLN A 224 -21.41 0.60 -9.77
CA GLN A 224 -20.26 -0.12 -10.35
C GLN A 224 -19.22 -0.53 -9.30
N SER A 225 -19.44 -0.17 -8.03
CA SER A 225 -18.54 -0.52 -6.93
C SER A 225 -18.54 -2.01 -6.65
N PHE A 226 -17.41 -2.52 -6.17
CA PHE A 226 -17.32 -3.87 -5.63
C PHE A 226 -17.74 -3.87 -4.16
N VAL A 227 -18.51 -4.90 -3.79
CA VAL A 227 -18.95 -5.16 -2.43
C VAL A 227 -18.60 -6.60 -2.09
N GLY A 228 -17.92 -6.77 -0.97
CA GLY A 228 -17.36 -8.05 -0.53
C GLY A 228 -15.90 -7.92 -0.12
N ASP A 229 -15.18 -9.03 -0.25
CA ASP A 229 -13.82 -9.16 0.27
C ASP A 229 -12.80 -9.36 -0.85
N VAL A 230 -11.58 -8.83 -0.65
CA VAL A 230 -10.46 -9.00 -1.58
C VAL A 230 -9.17 -9.33 -0.83
N THR A 231 -8.40 -10.27 -1.37
CA THR A 231 -7.11 -10.69 -0.82
C THR A 231 -6.15 -11.15 -1.92
N ASP A 232 -4.88 -11.32 -1.57
CA ASP A 232 -3.83 -11.90 -2.42
C ASP A 232 -3.67 -11.21 -3.78
N VAL A 233 -3.76 -9.88 -3.81
CA VAL A 233 -3.65 -9.08 -5.05
C VAL A 233 -2.19 -8.98 -5.49
N HIS A 234 -1.93 -9.40 -6.72
CA HIS A 234 -0.63 -9.32 -7.37
C HIS A 234 -0.74 -8.82 -8.81
N PHE A 235 0.25 -8.04 -9.23
CA PHE A 235 0.35 -7.52 -10.58
C PHE A 235 1.78 -7.65 -11.10
N TRP A 236 1.90 -8.13 -12.32
CA TRP A 236 3.15 -8.27 -13.06
C TRP A 236 3.09 -7.44 -14.34
N ASP A 237 4.22 -6.86 -14.74
CA ASP A 237 4.42 -6.19 -16.03
C ASP A 237 4.77 -7.16 -17.18
N SER A 238 4.42 -8.44 -17.01
CA SER A 238 4.67 -9.52 -17.96
C SER A 238 3.54 -10.55 -17.93
N VAL A 239 3.42 -11.33 -19.00
CA VAL A 239 2.58 -12.54 -19.01
C VAL A 239 3.35 -13.65 -18.31
N ILE A 240 2.98 -13.99 -17.08
CA ILE A 240 3.61 -15.09 -16.35
C ILE A 240 3.15 -16.44 -16.90
N SER A 241 3.95 -17.49 -16.68
CA SER A 241 3.64 -18.81 -17.24
C SER A 241 2.32 -19.40 -16.69
N PRO A 242 1.61 -20.24 -17.46
CA PRO A 242 0.44 -20.96 -16.97
C PRO A 242 0.71 -21.79 -15.70
N CYS A 243 1.94 -22.25 -15.50
CA CYS A 243 2.34 -22.96 -14.28
C CYS A 243 2.33 -22.03 -13.05
N GLN A 244 2.82 -20.80 -13.19
CA GLN A 244 2.76 -19.79 -12.12
C GLN A 244 1.31 -19.41 -11.79
N ILE A 245 0.47 -19.22 -12.81
CA ILE A 245 -0.97 -18.99 -12.61
C ILE A 245 -1.62 -20.16 -11.88
N LYS A 246 -1.28 -21.41 -12.27
CA LYS A 246 -1.80 -22.61 -11.59
C LYS A 246 -1.35 -22.68 -10.12
N LEU A 247 -0.09 -22.35 -9.83
CA LEU A 247 0.41 -22.30 -8.44
C LEU A 247 -0.34 -21.26 -7.62
N TYR A 248 -0.51 -20.06 -8.19
CA TYR A 248 -1.37 -19.03 -7.60
C TYR A 248 -2.77 -19.55 -7.35
N MET A 249 -3.46 -20.15 -8.33
CA MET A 249 -4.82 -20.69 -8.15
C MET A 249 -4.96 -21.77 -7.07
N GLN A 250 -3.86 -22.47 -6.75
CA GLN A 250 -3.83 -23.55 -5.76
C GLN A 250 -3.39 -23.06 -4.36
N GLY A 251 -3.15 -21.76 -4.17
CA GLY A 251 -2.59 -21.24 -2.91
C GLY A 251 -1.19 -21.76 -2.61
N LYS A 252 -0.44 -22.15 -3.64
CA LYS A 252 0.94 -22.67 -3.52
C LYS A 252 1.95 -21.56 -3.74
N ASN A 253 3.22 -21.86 -3.55
CA ASN A 253 4.30 -20.91 -3.80
C ASN A 253 4.38 -20.54 -5.29
N PHE A 254 4.19 -19.26 -5.59
CA PHE A 254 4.41 -18.62 -6.88
C PHE A 254 5.36 -17.42 -6.69
N THR A 255 5.92 -16.91 -7.78
CA THR A 255 6.76 -15.70 -7.74
C THR A 255 5.88 -14.46 -7.54
N PRO A 256 6.01 -13.69 -6.45
CA PRO A 256 5.18 -12.51 -6.21
C PRO A 256 5.25 -11.47 -7.33
N GLY A 257 4.18 -10.69 -7.49
CA GLY A 257 4.11 -9.57 -8.43
C GLY A 257 5.22 -8.54 -8.22
N ASN A 258 5.85 -8.10 -9.32
CA ASN A 258 6.89 -7.07 -9.29
C ASN A 258 6.33 -5.64 -9.31
N ILE A 259 5.06 -5.47 -9.68
CA ILE A 259 4.36 -4.18 -9.62
C ILE A 259 3.53 -4.06 -8.36
N LEU A 260 2.70 -5.07 -8.06
CA LEU A 260 1.95 -5.18 -6.81
C LEU A 260 2.26 -6.52 -6.16
N ASN A 261 2.62 -6.47 -4.89
CA ASN A 261 2.95 -7.63 -4.08
C ASN A 261 2.12 -7.60 -2.79
N TRP A 262 1.18 -8.52 -2.61
CA TRP A 262 0.37 -8.58 -1.39
C TRP A 262 1.21 -8.73 -0.10
N LYS A 263 2.41 -9.32 -0.20
CA LYS A 263 3.33 -9.49 0.94
C LYS A 263 4.18 -8.25 1.25
N ALA A 264 4.13 -7.25 0.38
CA ALA A 264 4.84 -5.99 0.53
C ALA A 264 4.06 -4.95 -0.25
N LEU A 265 2.94 -4.49 0.31
CA LEU A 265 2.00 -3.61 -0.35
C LEU A 265 2.01 -2.23 0.32
N GLU A 266 2.13 -1.18 -0.48
CA GLU A 266 1.85 0.19 -0.07
C GLU A 266 0.45 0.57 -0.56
N PHE A 267 -0.40 1.05 0.35
CA PHE A 267 -1.78 1.39 0.03
C PHE A 267 -2.33 2.49 0.94
N THR A 268 -3.38 3.16 0.47
CA THR A 268 -4.24 4.01 1.30
C THR A 268 -5.70 3.59 1.12
N THR A 269 -6.52 3.85 2.12
CA THR A 269 -7.96 3.55 2.09
C THR A 269 -8.77 4.85 2.15
N GLY A 270 -9.88 4.90 1.42
CA GLY A 270 -10.92 5.91 1.54
C GLY A 270 -12.26 5.28 1.89
N GLY A 271 -13.13 6.01 2.56
CA GLY A 271 -14.47 5.54 2.93
C GLY A 271 -14.48 4.38 3.94
N GLY A 272 -15.45 3.48 3.81
CA GLY A 272 -15.65 2.34 4.70
C GLY A 272 -14.94 1.08 4.21
N VAL A 273 -13.63 1.00 4.45
CA VAL A 273 -12.82 -0.21 4.17
C VAL A 273 -12.29 -0.77 5.48
N PHE A 274 -12.48 -2.07 5.69
CA PHE A 274 -11.95 -2.78 6.86
C PHE A 274 -10.83 -3.74 6.43
N LYS A 275 -9.93 -4.05 7.36
CA LYS A 275 -8.84 -5.00 7.14
C LYS A 275 -8.88 -6.06 8.23
N GLU A 276 -9.05 -7.31 7.84
CA GLU A 276 -9.26 -8.43 8.75
C GLU A 276 -8.41 -9.64 8.34
N ILE A 277 -8.38 -10.67 9.19
CA ILE A 277 -7.81 -11.98 8.83
C ILE A 277 -8.66 -12.59 7.71
N SER A 278 -8.00 -13.14 6.69
CA SER A 278 -8.66 -13.82 5.59
C SER A 278 -8.96 -15.26 5.96
N ASP A 279 -10.21 -15.64 5.76
CA ASP A 279 -10.75 -16.99 5.84
C ASP A 279 -10.45 -17.85 4.59
N TYR A 280 -9.82 -17.28 3.55
CA TYR A 280 -9.44 -18.04 2.34
C TYR A 280 -8.41 -19.14 2.63
N ASN A 281 -7.49 -18.90 3.57
CA ASN A 281 -6.43 -19.84 3.94
C ASN A 281 -6.73 -20.57 5.27
N CYS A 282 -7.96 -20.49 5.78
CA CYS A 282 -8.38 -21.16 7.01
C CYS A 282 -8.71 -22.64 6.78
#